data_AF-A0A6P9F901-F1
#
_entry.id   AF-A0A6P9F901-F1
#
_cell.length_a   1.000
_cell.length_b   1.000
_cell.length_c   1.000
_cell.angle_alpha   90.00
_cell.angle_beta   90.00
_cell.angle_gamma   90.00
#
_symmetry.space_group_name_H-M   'P 1'
#
loop_
_entity.id
_entity.type
_entity.pdbx_description
1 polymer ?
#
loop_
_entity_poly.entity_id
_entity_poly.type
_entity_poly.pdbx_seq_one_letter_code
_entity_poly.pdbx_strand_id
1 'polypeptide(L)'
;MKILQKKQAQIVKEKVHLQSEHSKAVLARNKLESLCRELQCHNRTLKEENTQQAQEEEEHRKEATARFQFTLDEIQAQLEQHDIHNAKLCQENTELGEKLKKLVEQYALREEHIDKVFKHKELQQQLVDARLQQTTQLIEEADEKHQREREFFLKEATESRYKYEEMKQQEVQLKQQLSLYMDKFEEFQTTMAKSNELFTTFRQEMEKMTKKIKKLERDDNMVYQIGK
;
A
#
# COMPACT_ATOMS: atom_id res chain seq x y z
N MET A 1 42.59 55.13 -153.78
CA MET A 1 41.68 55.83 -152.83
C MET A 1 40.56 54.94 -152.25
N LYS A 2 39.74 54.25 -153.05
CA LYS A 2 38.58 53.45 -152.56
C LYS A 2 38.92 52.29 -151.58
N ILE A 3 40.04 51.59 -151.79
CA ILE A 3 40.47 50.47 -150.91
C ILE A 3 40.87 50.98 -149.52
N LEU A 4 41.54 52.13 -149.45
CA LEU A 4 41.92 52.79 -148.20
C LEU A 4 40.69 53.26 -147.41
N GLN A 5 39.67 53.82 -148.07
CA GLN A 5 38.40 54.18 -147.43
C GLN A 5 37.64 52.97 -146.88
N LYS A 6 37.61 51.83 -147.60
CA LYS A 6 36.96 50.60 -147.12
C LYS A 6 37.69 50.01 -145.91
N LYS A 7 39.03 50.04 -145.92
CA LYS A 7 39.86 49.63 -144.77
C LYS A 7 39.68 50.58 -143.58
N GLN A 8 39.55 51.88 -143.81
CA GLN A 8 39.25 52.87 -142.78
C GLN A 8 37.86 52.66 -142.15
N ALA A 9 36.82 52.40 -142.93
CA ALA A 9 35.49 52.09 -142.42
C ALA A 9 35.44 50.79 -141.60
N GLN A 10 36.18 49.75 -142.03
CA GLN A 10 36.33 48.50 -141.29
C GLN A 10 37.02 48.72 -139.94
N ILE A 11 38.13 49.48 -139.91
CA ILE A 11 38.86 49.82 -138.68
C ILE A 11 37.97 50.63 -137.72
N VAL A 12 37.16 51.57 -138.23
CA VAL A 12 36.22 52.34 -137.40
C VAL A 12 35.16 51.42 -136.79
N LYS A 13 34.61 50.47 -137.57
CA LYS A 13 33.63 49.50 -137.08
C LYS A 13 34.21 48.56 -136.02
N GLU A 14 35.44 48.07 -136.23
CA GLU A 14 36.18 47.26 -135.25
C GLU A 14 36.50 48.05 -133.98
N LYS A 15 36.90 49.33 -134.11
CA LYS A 15 37.12 50.22 -132.97
C LYS A 15 35.85 50.41 -132.14
N VAL A 16 34.70 50.66 -132.77
CA VAL A 16 33.41 50.81 -132.08
C VAL A 16 32.99 49.50 -131.41
N HIS A 17 33.18 48.35 -132.07
CA HIS A 17 32.90 47.04 -131.48
C HIS A 17 33.79 46.76 -130.25
N LEU A 18 35.10 46.97 -130.36
CA LEU A 18 36.04 46.82 -129.25
C LEU A 18 35.73 47.79 -128.10
N GLN A 19 35.30 49.02 -128.39
CA GLN A 19 34.88 49.99 -127.37
C GLN A 19 33.59 49.56 -126.65
N SER A 20 32.64 48.96 -127.37
CA SER A 20 31.42 48.38 -126.77
C SER A 20 31.76 47.17 -125.89
N GLU A 21 32.60 46.25 -126.36
CA GLU A 21 33.04 45.08 -125.60
C GLU A 21 33.87 45.48 -124.37
N HIS A 22 34.75 46.48 -124.51
CA HIS A 22 35.48 47.06 -123.38
C HIS A 22 34.53 47.67 -122.34
N SER A 23 33.50 48.40 -122.78
CA SER A 23 32.51 49.01 -121.87
C SER A 23 31.71 47.94 -121.12
N LYS A 24 31.30 46.84 -121.79
CA LYS A 24 30.66 45.69 -121.13
C LYS A 24 31.58 45.00 -120.13
N ALA A 25 32.85 44.80 -120.49
CA ALA A 25 33.84 44.21 -119.59
C ALA A 25 34.08 45.06 -118.34
N VAL A 26 34.14 46.39 -118.48
CA VAL A 26 34.25 47.32 -117.35
C VAL A 26 33.02 47.24 -116.43
N LEU A 27 31.80 47.21 -116.98
CA LEU A 27 30.58 47.05 -116.19
C LEU A 27 30.54 45.71 -115.44
N ALA A 28 30.91 44.62 -116.11
CA ALA A 28 31.00 43.30 -115.51
C ALA A 28 32.04 43.27 -114.38
N ARG A 29 33.22 43.88 -114.58
CA ARG A 29 34.26 44.02 -113.56
C ARG A 29 33.75 44.81 -112.36
N ASN A 30 33.14 45.98 -112.58
CA ASN A 30 32.62 46.81 -111.49
C ASN A 30 31.51 46.08 -110.71
N LYS A 31 30.67 45.28 -111.39
CA LYS A 31 29.66 44.45 -110.71
C LYS A 31 30.29 43.34 -109.88
N LEU A 32 31.32 42.67 -110.38
CA LEU A 32 32.09 41.68 -109.63
C LEU A 32 32.78 42.31 -108.41
N GLU A 33 33.39 43.48 -108.56
CA GLU A 33 34.01 44.19 -107.44
C GLU A 33 32.99 44.56 -106.34
N SER A 34 31.79 45.03 -106.72
CA SER A 34 30.69 45.28 -105.76
C SER A 34 30.30 44.00 -105.02
N LEU A 35 30.06 42.92 -105.76
CA LEU A 35 29.69 41.62 -105.18
C LEU A 35 30.79 41.07 -104.26
N CYS A 36 32.06 41.22 -104.63
CA CYS A 36 33.19 40.83 -103.77
C CYS A 36 33.21 41.63 -102.46
N ARG A 37 32.95 42.94 -102.51
CA ARG A 37 32.88 43.79 -101.31
C ARG A 37 31.70 43.43 -100.42
N GLU A 38 30.53 43.23 -101.02
CA GLU A 38 29.31 42.79 -100.31
C GLU A 38 29.54 41.42 -99.64
N LEU A 39 30.14 40.47 -100.35
CA LEU A 39 30.47 39.15 -99.83
C LEU A 39 31.51 39.21 -98.70
N GLN A 40 32.52 40.08 -98.80
CA GLN A 40 33.50 40.28 -97.73
C GLN A 40 32.86 40.91 -96.49
N CYS A 41 31.98 41.89 -96.67
CA CYS A 41 31.22 42.50 -95.59
C CYS A 41 30.35 41.45 -94.89
N HIS A 42 29.59 40.67 -95.65
CA HIS A 42 28.74 39.62 -95.10
C HIS A 42 29.52 38.52 -94.37
N ASN A 43 30.66 38.07 -94.91
CA ASN A 43 31.53 37.10 -94.22
C ASN A 43 32.07 37.65 -92.91
N ARG A 44 32.40 38.95 -92.86
CA ARG A 44 32.86 39.59 -91.63
C ARG A 44 31.74 39.63 -90.58
N THR A 45 30.55 40.08 -90.96
CA THR A 45 29.38 40.11 -90.08
C THR A 45 29.03 38.70 -89.58
N LEU A 46 28.98 37.70 -90.46
CA LEU A 46 28.73 36.31 -90.08
C LEU A 46 29.76 35.78 -89.09
N LYS A 47 31.04 36.14 -89.26
CA LYS A 47 32.10 35.74 -88.32
C LYS A 47 31.90 36.40 -86.96
N GLU A 48 31.59 37.70 -86.94
CA GLU A 48 31.32 38.45 -85.71
C GLU A 48 30.09 37.88 -84.97
N GLU A 49 28.99 37.64 -85.68
CA GLU A 49 27.77 37.01 -85.14
C GLU A 49 28.04 35.60 -84.61
N ASN A 50 28.77 34.77 -85.34
CA ASN A 50 29.11 33.41 -84.89
C ASN A 50 29.98 33.44 -83.62
N THR A 51 30.95 34.36 -83.55
CA THR A 51 31.77 34.51 -82.34
C THR A 51 30.97 35.02 -81.14
N GLN A 52 30.03 35.94 -81.37
CA GLN A 52 29.15 36.44 -80.31
C GLN A 52 28.20 35.34 -79.83
N GLN A 53 27.56 34.61 -80.75
CA GLN A 53 26.69 33.49 -80.42
C GLN A 53 27.43 32.41 -79.63
N ALA A 54 28.67 32.08 -80.01
CA ALA A 54 29.48 31.11 -79.27
C ALA A 54 29.83 31.59 -77.85
N GLN A 55 30.01 32.91 -77.64
CA GLN A 55 30.23 33.49 -76.31
C GLN A 55 28.96 33.44 -75.46
N GLU A 56 27.80 33.80 -76.04
CA GLU A 56 26.50 33.76 -75.36
C GLU A 56 26.12 32.32 -74.96
N GLU A 57 26.30 31.35 -75.86
CA GLU A 57 26.06 29.93 -75.55
C GLU A 57 27.01 29.41 -74.45
N GLU A 58 28.27 29.87 -74.43
CA GLU A 58 29.24 29.52 -73.40
C GLU A 58 28.85 30.12 -72.03
N GLU A 59 28.41 31.37 -72.00
CA GLU A 59 27.93 32.02 -70.77
C GLU A 59 26.66 31.33 -70.25
N HIS A 60 25.70 31.04 -71.11
CA HIS A 60 24.51 30.28 -70.73
C HIS A 60 24.85 28.90 -70.15
N ARG A 61 25.83 28.20 -70.75
CA ARG A 61 26.32 26.91 -70.23
C ARG A 61 26.95 27.05 -68.85
N LYS A 62 27.77 28.09 -68.62
CA LYS A 62 28.38 28.37 -67.32
C LYS A 62 27.32 28.70 -66.27
N GLU A 63 26.35 29.56 -66.59
CA GLU A 63 25.26 29.90 -65.69
C GLU A 63 24.40 28.68 -65.33
N ALA A 64 24.03 27.86 -66.31
CA ALA A 64 23.27 26.64 -66.07
C ALA A 64 24.04 25.69 -65.14
N THR A 65 25.33 25.48 -65.41
CA THR A 65 26.20 24.63 -64.57
C THR A 65 26.31 25.18 -63.15
N ALA A 66 26.51 26.48 -62.99
CA ALA A 66 26.59 27.13 -61.68
C ALA A 66 25.28 26.99 -60.89
N ARG A 67 24.12 27.15 -61.56
CA ARG A 67 22.80 26.94 -60.94
C ARG A 67 22.61 25.48 -60.49
N PHE A 68 22.96 24.52 -61.34
CA PHE A 68 22.89 23.10 -60.96
C PHE A 68 23.80 22.77 -59.78
N GLN A 69 25.03 23.28 -59.77
CA GLN A 69 25.96 23.06 -58.66
C GLN A 69 25.42 23.68 -57.37
N PHE A 70 24.91 24.91 -57.43
CA PHE A 70 24.28 25.57 -56.29
C PHE A 70 23.11 24.76 -55.72
N THR A 71 22.19 24.27 -56.57
CA THR A 71 21.09 23.43 -56.11
C THR A 71 21.57 22.11 -55.50
N LEU A 72 22.62 21.50 -56.06
CA LEU A 72 23.21 20.28 -55.48
C LEU A 72 23.80 20.55 -54.10
N ASP A 73 24.53 21.65 -53.93
CA ASP A 73 25.12 22.05 -52.66
C ASP A 73 24.02 22.33 -51.61
N GLU A 74 22.92 22.98 -52.00
CA GLU A 74 21.75 23.21 -51.13
C GLU A 74 21.09 21.89 -50.71
N ILE A 75 20.89 20.95 -51.64
CA ILE A 75 20.32 19.62 -51.34
C ILE A 75 21.24 18.87 -50.38
N GLN A 76 22.56 18.91 -50.61
CA GLN A 76 23.52 18.27 -49.74
C GLN A 76 23.49 18.87 -48.33
N ALA A 77 23.45 20.20 -48.20
CA ALA A 77 23.35 20.86 -46.91
C ALA A 77 22.06 20.48 -46.16
N GLN A 78 20.93 20.33 -46.87
CA GLN A 78 19.67 19.88 -46.28
C GLN A 78 19.74 18.43 -45.80
N LEU A 79 20.37 17.54 -46.56
CA LEU A 79 20.58 16.14 -46.15
C LEU A 79 21.45 16.06 -44.89
N GLU A 80 22.55 16.81 -44.84
CA GLU A 80 23.43 16.87 -43.67
C GLU A 80 22.70 17.40 -42.43
N GLN A 81 21.89 18.46 -42.59
CA GLN A 81 21.06 18.98 -41.50
C GLN A 81 20.03 17.96 -41.01
N HIS A 82 19.40 17.23 -41.94
CA HIS A 82 18.45 16.17 -41.62
C HIS A 82 19.12 15.04 -40.84
N ASP A 83 20.32 14.61 -41.26
CA ASP A 83 21.07 13.56 -40.57
C ASP A 83 21.46 13.96 -39.14
N ILE A 84 21.89 15.22 -38.95
CA ILE A 84 22.16 15.78 -37.62
C ILE A 84 20.89 15.79 -36.77
N HIS A 85 19.76 16.20 -37.34
CA HIS A 85 18.48 16.23 -36.61
C HIS A 85 18.02 14.81 -36.23
N ASN A 86 18.13 13.87 -37.15
CA ASN A 86 17.77 12.48 -36.92
C ASN A 86 18.67 11.85 -35.83
N ALA A 87 19.98 12.12 -35.85
CA ALA A 87 20.90 11.68 -34.82
C ALA A 87 20.52 12.23 -33.43
N LYS A 88 20.10 13.50 -33.34
CA LYS A 88 19.59 14.10 -32.09
C LYS A 88 18.32 13.41 -31.61
N LEU A 89 17.36 13.15 -32.50
CA LEU A 89 16.13 12.42 -32.14
C LEU A 89 16.42 11.00 -31.65
N CYS A 90 17.36 10.28 -32.27
CA CYS A 90 17.80 8.97 -31.80
C CYS A 90 18.42 9.05 -30.39
N GLN A 91 19.23 10.06 -30.12
CA GLN A 91 19.80 10.29 -28.79
C GLN A 91 18.70 10.59 -27.76
N GLU A 92 17.80 11.53 -28.05
CA GLU A 92 16.69 11.89 -27.15
C GLU A 92 15.78 10.69 -26.85
N ASN A 93 15.46 9.87 -27.86
CA ASN A 93 14.69 8.64 -27.67
C ASN A 93 15.42 7.64 -26.77
N THR A 94 16.75 7.52 -26.91
CA THR A 94 17.56 6.66 -26.04
C THR A 94 17.53 7.16 -24.60
N GLU A 95 17.73 8.46 -24.38
CA GLU A 95 17.68 9.08 -23.05
C GLU A 95 16.29 8.96 -22.39
N LEU A 96 15.22 9.12 -23.17
CA LEU A 96 13.85 8.91 -22.70
C LEU A 96 13.61 7.44 -22.34
N GLY A 97 14.09 6.51 -23.15
CA GLY A 97 14.04 5.08 -22.85
C GLY A 97 14.75 4.72 -21.54
N GLU A 98 15.94 5.29 -21.30
CA GLU A 98 16.67 5.09 -20.05
C GLU A 98 15.95 5.69 -18.83
N LYS A 99 15.34 6.88 -18.97
CA LYS A 99 14.53 7.51 -17.91
C LYS A 99 13.32 6.65 -17.56
N LEU A 100 12.60 6.12 -18.57
CA LEU A 100 11.49 5.21 -18.36
C LEU A 100 11.93 3.93 -17.67
N LYS A 101 13.06 3.34 -18.08
CA LYS A 101 13.62 2.15 -17.44
C LYS A 101 13.93 2.39 -15.96
N LYS A 102 14.62 3.49 -15.64
CA LYS A 102 14.91 3.88 -14.25
C LYS A 102 13.63 4.10 -13.43
N LEU A 103 12.60 4.69 -14.04
CA LEU A 103 11.32 4.90 -13.37
C LEU A 103 10.66 3.55 -13.03
N VAL A 104 10.61 2.61 -13.97
CA VAL A 104 10.06 1.27 -13.74
C VAL A 104 10.83 0.54 -12.64
N GLU A 105 12.17 0.59 -12.65
CA GLU A 105 13.01 -0.01 -11.61
C GLU A 105 12.73 0.59 -10.22
N GLN A 106 12.56 1.92 -10.13
CA GLN A 106 12.19 2.59 -8.88
C GLN A 106 10.80 2.19 -8.38
N TYR A 107 9.82 2.04 -9.28
CA TYR A 107 8.49 1.58 -8.90
C TYR A 107 8.51 0.14 -8.38
N ALA A 108 9.27 -0.75 -9.02
CA ALA A 108 9.44 -2.13 -8.54
C ALA A 108 10.06 -2.19 -7.13
N LEU A 109 11.11 -1.39 -6.88
CA LEU A 109 11.72 -1.29 -5.54
C LEU A 109 10.75 -0.73 -4.50
N ARG A 110 9.95 0.27 -4.89
CA ARG A 110 8.93 0.86 -4.01
C ARG A 110 7.83 -0.14 -3.67
N GLU A 111 7.38 -0.92 -4.64
CA GLU A 111 6.38 -1.99 -4.45
C GLU A 111 6.92 -3.06 -3.49
N GLU A 112 8.15 -3.54 -3.70
CA GLU A 112 8.80 -4.49 -2.79
C GLU A 112 8.92 -3.94 -1.36
N HIS A 113 9.26 -2.64 -1.21
CA HIS A 113 9.31 -2.00 0.09
C HIS A 113 7.92 -1.93 0.76
N ILE A 114 6.88 -1.59 0.00
CA ILE A 114 5.50 -1.56 0.50
C ILE A 114 5.06 -2.94 0.96
N ASP A 115 5.34 -3.99 0.21
CA ASP A 115 5.03 -5.38 0.58
C ASP A 115 5.72 -5.79 1.88
N LYS A 116 6.99 -5.43 2.05
CA LYS A 116 7.72 -5.67 3.31
C LYS A 116 7.09 -4.95 4.49
N VAL A 117 6.71 -3.68 4.32
CA VAL A 117 6.06 -2.89 5.37
C VAL A 117 4.69 -3.49 5.71
N PHE A 118 3.92 -3.90 4.70
CA PHE A 118 2.61 -4.52 4.89
C PHE A 118 2.74 -5.82 5.70
N LYS A 119 3.65 -6.71 5.31
CA LYS A 119 3.93 -7.95 6.03
C LYS A 119 4.42 -7.70 7.46
N HIS A 120 5.25 -6.70 7.68
CA HIS A 120 5.68 -6.32 9.02
C HIS A 120 4.49 -5.84 9.88
N LYS A 121 3.59 -5.04 9.32
CA LYS A 121 2.38 -4.57 10.03
C LYS A 121 1.41 -5.69 10.32
N GLU A 122 1.24 -6.62 9.40
CA GLU A 122 0.40 -7.82 9.60
C GLU A 122 0.94 -8.68 10.76
N LEU A 123 2.25 -8.97 10.77
CA LEU A 123 2.88 -9.72 11.86
C LEU A 123 2.79 -8.97 13.20
N GLN A 124 2.92 -7.64 13.19
CA GLN A 124 2.74 -6.81 14.38
C GLN A 124 1.31 -6.91 14.93
N GLN A 125 0.30 -6.88 14.05
CA GLN A 125 -1.10 -7.04 14.42
C GLN A 125 -1.37 -8.42 15.02
N GLN A 126 -0.91 -9.48 14.34
CA GLN A 126 -1.05 -10.86 14.83
C GLN A 126 -0.41 -11.05 16.22
N LEU A 127 0.74 -10.41 16.48
CA LEU A 127 1.37 -10.47 17.81
C LEU A 127 0.52 -9.79 18.89
N VAL A 128 -0.08 -8.64 18.58
CA VAL A 128 -0.96 -7.93 19.51
C VAL A 128 -2.21 -8.74 19.79
N ASP A 129 -2.83 -9.31 18.75
CA ASP A 129 -4.03 -10.14 18.89
C ASP A 129 -3.75 -11.40 19.72
N ALA A 130 -2.61 -12.06 19.48
CA ALA A 130 -2.20 -13.22 20.27
C ALA A 130 -1.96 -12.88 21.75
N ARG A 131 -1.33 -11.73 22.04
CA ARG A 131 -1.14 -11.25 23.43
C ARG A 131 -2.45 -10.90 24.11
N LEU A 132 -3.37 -10.29 23.37
CA LEU A 132 -4.71 -9.98 23.87
C LEU A 132 -5.46 -11.27 24.21
N GLN A 133 -5.49 -12.23 23.29
CA GLN A 133 -6.11 -13.55 23.52
C GLN A 133 -5.51 -14.26 24.74
N GLN A 134 -4.18 -14.28 24.87
CA GLN A 134 -3.51 -14.86 26.03
C GLN A 134 -3.93 -14.17 27.33
N THR A 135 -3.99 -12.84 27.33
CA THR A 135 -4.38 -12.07 28.53
C THR A 135 -5.85 -12.33 28.90
N THR A 136 -6.74 -12.35 27.91
CA THR A 136 -8.16 -12.68 28.11
C THR A 136 -8.33 -14.07 28.70
N GLN A 137 -7.63 -15.08 28.17
CA GLN A 137 -7.68 -16.44 28.70
C GLN A 137 -7.19 -16.52 30.15
N LEU A 138 -6.09 -15.84 30.49
CA LEU A 138 -5.59 -15.81 31.88
C LEU A 138 -6.58 -15.14 32.84
N ILE A 139 -7.29 -14.10 32.40
CA ILE A 139 -8.34 -13.45 33.19
C ILE A 139 -9.52 -14.41 33.38
N GLU A 140 -10.00 -15.05 32.31
CA GLU A 140 -11.10 -16.02 32.37
C GLU A 140 -10.75 -17.19 33.32
N GLU A 141 -9.56 -17.77 33.21
CA GLU A 141 -9.09 -18.84 34.10
C GLU A 141 -9.03 -18.39 35.57
N ALA A 142 -8.56 -17.17 35.82
CA ALA A 142 -8.49 -16.60 37.16
C ALA A 142 -9.89 -16.32 37.74
N ASP A 143 -10.82 -15.82 36.93
CA ASP A 143 -12.20 -15.57 37.31
C ASP A 143 -12.94 -16.87 37.60
N GLU A 144 -12.78 -17.89 36.76
CA GLU A 144 -13.35 -19.23 37.00
C GLU A 144 -12.79 -19.87 38.27
N LYS A 145 -11.50 -19.69 38.55
CA LYS A 145 -10.89 -20.19 39.78
C LYS A 145 -11.44 -19.46 41.01
N HIS A 146 -11.48 -18.13 40.98
CA HIS A 146 -12.06 -17.32 42.06
C HIS A 146 -13.52 -17.66 42.31
N GLN A 147 -14.31 -17.85 41.25
CA GLN A 147 -15.72 -18.22 41.37
C GLN A 147 -15.88 -19.59 42.02
N ARG A 148 -15.07 -20.59 41.64
CA ARG A 148 -15.04 -21.92 42.28
C ARG A 148 -14.67 -21.85 43.76
N GLU A 149 -13.62 -21.10 44.10
CA GLU A 149 -13.20 -20.92 45.50
C GLU A 149 -14.27 -20.21 46.33
N ARG A 150 -14.89 -19.17 45.77
CA ARG A 150 -15.99 -18.44 46.40
C ARG A 150 -17.20 -19.34 46.67
N GLU A 151 -17.59 -20.16 45.71
CA GLU A 151 -18.68 -21.13 45.88
C GLU A 151 -18.36 -22.18 46.94
N PHE A 152 -17.12 -22.68 46.96
CA PHE A 152 -16.65 -23.61 47.98
C PHE A 152 -16.74 -23.02 49.40
N PHE A 153 -16.17 -21.82 49.62
CA PHE A 153 -16.21 -21.17 50.93
C PHE A 153 -17.62 -20.79 51.35
N LEU A 154 -18.47 -20.35 50.42
CA LEU A 154 -19.87 -20.07 50.71
C LEU A 154 -20.59 -21.33 51.20
N LYS A 155 -20.36 -22.47 50.55
CA LYS A 155 -20.91 -23.76 50.96
C LYS A 155 -20.42 -24.16 52.35
N GLU A 156 -19.12 -24.12 52.60
CA GLU A 156 -18.53 -24.46 53.90
C GLU A 156 -19.07 -23.56 55.03
N ALA A 157 -19.18 -22.25 54.79
CA ALA A 157 -19.75 -21.31 55.74
C ALA A 157 -21.23 -21.62 56.04
N THR A 158 -22.02 -21.97 55.02
CA THR A 158 -23.43 -22.34 55.22
C THR A 158 -23.59 -23.63 56.01
N GLU A 159 -22.78 -24.66 55.73
CA GLU A 159 -22.79 -25.93 56.45
C GLU A 159 -22.36 -25.76 57.91
N SER A 160 -21.31 -24.97 58.15
CA SER A 160 -20.82 -24.64 59.50
C SER A 160 -21.89 -23.88 60.30
N ARG A 161 -22.56 -22.90 59.68
CA ARG A 161 -23.68 -22.17 60.31
C ARG A 161 -24.81 -23.12 60.70
N TYR A 162 -25.18 -24.05 59.82
CA TYR A 162 -26.22 -25.05 60.10
C TYR A 162 -25.87 -25.92 61.31
N LYS A 163 -24.63 -26.45 61.37
CA LYS A 163 -24.14 -27.25 62.50
C LYS A 163 -24.11 -26.45 63.80
N TYR A 164 -23.70 -25.18 63.73
CA TYR A 164 -23.71 -24.29 64.89
C TYR A 164 -25.13 -24.05 65.42
N GLU A 165 -26.10 -23.77 64.53
CA GLU A 165 -27.51 -23.61 64.91
C GLU A 165 -28.09 -24.89 65.54
N GLU A 166 -27.76 -26.05 64.99
CA GLU A 166 -28.15 -27.35 65.55
C GLU A 166 -27.57 -27.57 66.95
N MET A 167 -26.26 -27.38 67.13
CA MET A 167 -25.60 -27.50 68.44
C MET A 167 -26.17 -26.50 69.46
N LYS A 168 -26.47 -25.27 69.03
CA LYS A 168 -27.11 -24.26 69.89
C LYS A 168 -28.50 -24.71 70.34
N GLN A 169 -29.30 -25.32 69.46
CA GLN A 169 -30.60 -25.88 69.83
C GLN A 169 -30.44 -27.06 70.82
N GLN A 170 -29.48 -27.96 70.58
CA GLN A 170 -29.16 -29.06 71.49
C GLN A 170 -28.71 -28.55 72.88
N GLU A 171 -27.88 -27.51 72.93
CA GLU A 171 -27.44 -26.87 74.17
C GLU A 171 -28.64 -26.35 74.98
N VAL A 172 -29.58 -25.66 74.32
CA VAL A 172 -30.81 -25.17 74.96
C VAL A 172 -31.64 -26.32 75.51
N GLN A 173 -31.81 -27.40 74.74
CA GLN A 173 -32.55 -28.59 75.19
C GLN A 173 -31.90 -29.27 76.40
N LEU A 174 -30.56 -29.43 76.40
CA LEU A 174 -29.83 -30.01 77.52
C LEU A 174 -29.91 -29.14 78.77
N LYS A 175 -29.82 -27.81 78.64
CA LYS A 175 -30.03 -26.87 79.75
C LYS A 175 -31.43 -27.00 80.35
N GLN A 176 -32.46 -27.13 79.52
CA GLN A 176 -33.83 -27.38 79.97
C GLN A 176 -33.95 -28.71 80.71
N GLN A 177 -33.32 -29.78 80.20
CA GLN A 177 -33.30 -31.08 80.88
C GLN A 177 -32.58 -31.01 82.23
N LEU A 178 -31.44 -30.32 82.31
CA LEU A 178 -30.71 -30.12 83.56
C LEU A 178 -31.56 -29.36 84.60
N SER A 179 -32.26 -28.30 84.18
CA SER A 179 -33.19 -27.58 85.05
C SER A 179 -34.28 -28.52 85.58
N LEU A 180 -34.90 -29.31 84.71
CA LEU A 180 -35.93 -30.27 85.12
C LEU A 180 -35.40 -31.30 86.12
N TYR A 181 -34.17 -31.81 85.91
CA TYR A 181 -33.55 -32.75 86.85
C TYR A 181 -33.18 -32.08 88.17
N MET A 182 -32.76 -30.82 88.17
CA MET A 182 -32.54 -30.03 89.39
C MET A 182 -33.84 -29.87 90.18
N ASP A 183 -34.93 -29.47 89.54
CA ASP A 183 -36.23 -29.30 90.17
C ASP A 183 -36.70 -30.62 90.82
N LYS A 184 -36.59 -31.73 90.08
CA LYS A 184 -36.90 -33.08 90.62
C LYS A 184 -35.99 -33.47 91.79
N PHE A 185 -34.73 -33.08 91.76
CA PHE A 185 -33.80 -33.39 92.84
C PHE A 185 -34.11 -32.56 94.10
N GLU A 186 -34.51 -31.30 93.95
CA GLU A 186 -35.01 -30.47 95.05
C GLU A 186 -36.31 -31.03 95.64
N GLU A 187 -37.26 -31.48 94.80
CA GLU A 187 -38.47 -32.18 95.24
C GLU A 187 -38.14 -33.47 96.02
N PHE A 188 -37.18 -34.25 95.53
CA PHE A 188 -36.71 -35.45 96.20
C PHE A 188 -36.07 -35.13 97.55
N GLN A 189 -35.17 -34.13 97.61
CA GLN A 189 -34.58 -33.67 98.87
C GLN A 189 -35.63 -33.19 99.86
N THR A 190 -36.61 -32.40 99.40
CA THR A 190 -37.72 -31.92 100.22
C THR A 190 -38.53 -33.08 100.79
N THR A 191 -38.81 -34.10 99.96
CA THR A 191 -39.53 -35.31 100.38
C THR A 191 -38.71 -36.14 101.37
N MET A 192 -37.40 -36.29 101.14
CA MET A 192 -36.45 -36.93 102.05
C MET A 192 -36.39 -36.22 103.41
N ALA A 193 -36.31 -34.89 103.43
CA ALA A 193 -36.31 -34.10 104.65
C ALA A 193 -37.59 -34.31 105.46
N LYS A 194 -38.76 -34.24 104.80
CA LYS A 194 -40.06 -34.55 105.42
C LYS A 194 -40.12 -35.99 105.95
N SER A 195 -39.60 -36.96 105.20
CA SER A 195 -39.53 -38.36 105.63
C SER A 195 -38.65 -38.53 106.87
N ASN A 196 -37.48 -37.89 106.90
CA ASN A 196 -36.60 -37.90 108.08
C ASN A 196 -37.28 -37.27 109.30
N GLU A 197 -37.98 -36.14 109.13
CA GLU A 197 -38.74 -35.52 110.21
C GLU A 197 -39.84 -36.46 110.76
N LEU A 198 -40.56 -37.16 109.87
CA LEU A 198 -41.52 -38.20 110.25
C LEU A 198 -40.86 -39.35 111.01
N PHE A 199 -39.70 -39.86 110.56
CA PHE A 199 -38.98 -40.90 111.31
C PHE A 199 -38.53 -40.41 112.68
N THR A 200 -38.08 -39.16 112.78
CA THR A 200 -37.62 -38.57 114.04
C THR A 200 -38.78 -38.44 115.03
N THR A 201 -39.94 -37.94 114.57
CA THR A 201 -41.17 -37.85 115.37
C THR A 201 -41.70 -39.23 115.77
N PHE A 202 -41.76 -40.19 114.84
CA PHE A 202 -42.18 -41.56 115.14
C PHE A 202 -41.28 -42.23 116.17
N ARG A 203 -39.96 -42.01 116.10
CA ARG A 203 -39.00 -42.48 117.10
C ARG A 203 -39.26 -41.84 118.47
N GLN A 204 -39.51 -40.53 118.52
CA GLN A 204 -39.86 -39.85 119.77
C GLN A 204 -41.18 -40.37 120.37
N GLU A 205 -42.19 -40.63 119.54
CA GLU A 205 -43.45 -41.24 119.98
C GLU A 205 -43.27 -42.68 120.45
N MET A 206 -42.48 -43.50 119.74
CA MET A 206 -42.09 -44.84 120.18
C MET A 206 -41.38 -44.80 121.53
N GLU A 207 -40.42 -43.89 121.75
CA GLU A 207 -39.76 -43.73 123.06
C GLU A 207 -40.76 -43.32 124.16
N LYS A 208 -41.71 -42.41 123.86
CA LYS A 208 -42.78 -42.05 124.80
C LYS A 208 -43.68 -43.26 125.09
N MET A 209 -44.03 -44.04 124.08
CA MET A 209 -44.84 -45.24 124.21
C MET A 209 -44.11 -46.32 125.01
N THR A 210 -42.83 -46.59 124.74
CA THR A 210 -41.98 -47.50 125.54
C THR A 210 -41.87 -47.03 126.99
N LYS A 211 -41.73 -45.72 127.24
CA LYS A 211 -41.76 -45.16 128.61
C LYS A 211 -43.12 -45.39 129.27
N LYS A 212 -44.23 -45.25 128.53
CA LYS A 212 -45.59 -45.57 129.00
C LYS A 212 -45.75 -47.06 129.31
N ILE A 213 -45.30 -47.95 128.44
CA ILE A 213 -45.31 -49.41 128.66
C ILE A 213 -44.50 -49.77 129.89
N LYS A 214 -43.26 -49.28 130.02
CA LYS A 214 -42.43 -49.49 131.22
C LYS A 214 -43.06 -48.95 132.50
N LYS A 215 -43.85 -47.87 132.41
CA LYS A 215 -44.61 -47.34 133.55
C LYS A 215 -45.78 -48.28 133.89
N LEU A 216 -46.54 -48.72 132.89
CA LEU A 216 -47.62 -49.69 133.07
C LEU A 216 -47.09 -51.03 133.61
N GLU A 217 -45.95 -51.53 133.15
CA GLU A 217 -45.30 -52.75 133.68
C GLU A 217 -44.80 -52.60 135.13
N ARG A 218 -44.41 -51.39 135.55
CA ARG A 218 -44.10 -51.09 136.96
C ARG A 218 -45.38 -51.06 137.79
N ASP A 219 -46.43 -50.44 137.26
CA ASP A 219 -47.73 -50.37 137.91
C ASP A 219 -48.35 -51.79 138.02
N ASP A 220 -48.15 -52.66 137.02
CA ASP A 220 -48.61 -54.07 137.00
C ASP A 220 -47.77 -54.98 137.92
N ASN A 221 -46.45 -54.77 138.00
CA ASN A 221 -45.60 -55.43 139.02
C ASN A 221 -45.93 -54.97 140.45
N MET A 222 -46.36 -53.71 140.65
CA MET A 222 -46.86 -53.26 141.95
C MET A 222 -48.19 -53.93 142.31
N VAL A 223 -49.06 -54.20 141.32
CA VAL A 223 -50.29 -54.98 141.54
C VAL A 223 -49.96 -56.44 141.87
N TYR A 224 -48.96 -57.06 141.24
CA TYR A 224 -48.54 -58.44 141.54
C TYR A 224 -47.80 -58.61 142.87
N GLN A 225 -47.19 -57.56 143.45
CA GLN A 225 -46.58 -57.62 144.79
C GLN A 225 -47.54 -57.30 145.94
N ILE A 226 -48.75 -56.80 145.66
CA ILE A 226 -49.81 -56.64 146.67
C ILE A 226 -50.75 -57.87 146.68
N GLY A 227 -50.59 -58.79 145.71
CA GLY A 227 -51.31 -60.05 145.61
C GLY A 227 -50.65 -61.28 146.25
N LYS A 228 -49.79 -61.10 147.27
CA LYS A 228 -49.30 -62.18 148.17
C LYS A 228 -49.19 -61.71 149.61
#